data_AF-A0A1M6QX96-F1
#
_entry.id   AF-A0A1M6QX96-F1
#
_cell.length_a   1.000
_cell.length_b   1.000
_cell.length_c   1.000
_cell.angle_alpha   90.00
_cell.angle_beta   90.00
_cell.angle_gamma   90.00
#
_symmetry.space_group_name_H-M   'P 1'
#
loop_
_entity.id
_entity.type
_entity.pdbx_description
1 polymer ?
#
loop_
_entity_poly.entity_id
_entity_poly.type
_entity_poly.pdbx_seq_one_letter_code
_entity_poly.pdbx_strand_id
1 'polypeptide(L)'
;MHEMEKEVFTAENAKKLQPIMEDFMASCDKGEENWLADRLEKSLPEESTENRQQIIHEIEAGINTFDANLTSLQGAIAAGDTKEEWLAETLRQNLPELTELEYGNTLFQTAKALHLENEQTMATIDGTPVPATFEEGPMEEYDWSAEENKALTRQLNQEIKIGALAGQVVNAGFAMAEKTPLGEKISELKNIAAALRSGDDGEVKKAASAALVTGVQKGIVPLPKSTPVGAITALACGGVESAKLMLAYADGELSGQQVLDRTEQIVTVQVSQGLSIAGEKLGRSIGTKIGLAVGTFVPFLAPVAVTVGGFVGGMIGRLAGSKIGQAIGKAARKVAEIAKPDVQKVWNTVKNVGRSIVNGVKSFLSWFFD
;
A
#
# COMPACT_ATOMS: atom_id res chain seq x y z
N MET A 1 26.80 -1.25 11.19
CA MET A 1 25.57 -0.62 10.64
C MET A 1 24.59 -0.54 11.81
N HIS A 2 24.16 0.66 12.20
CA HIS A 2 23.03 0.78 13.13
C HIS A 2 21.84 0.09 12.46
N GLU A 3 21.22 -0.88 13.13
CA GLU A 3 19.84 -1.23 12.86
C GLU A 3 19.05 0.08 12.93
N MET A 4 18.59 0.58 11.79
CA MET A 4 17.49 1.54 11.82
C MET A 4 16.33 0.77 12.43
N GLU A 5 16.04 1.00 13.71
CA GLU A 5 14.73 0.67 14.27
C GLU A 5 13.71 1.29 13.31
N LYS A 6 13.06 0.45 12.51
CA LYS A 6 12.04 0.92 11.57
C LYS A 6 10.91 1.50 12.41
N GLU A 7 10.73 2.82 12.35
CA GLU A 7 9.61 3.48 13.01
C GLU A 7 8.30 3.01 12.37
N VAL A 8 7.55 2.18 13.09
CA VAL A 8 6.22 1.71 12.69
C VAL A 8 5.19 2.80 13.01
N PHE A 9 4.16 2.96 12.19
CA PHE A 9 3.05 3.87 12.51
C PHE A 9 2.30 3.36 13.76
N THR A 10 2.32 4.18 14.81
CA THR A 10 1.78 3.84 16.13
C THR A 10 0.43 4.50 16.40
N ALA A 11 -0.21 4.11 17.52
CA ALA A 11 -1.41 4.80 18.01
C ALA A 11 -1.17 6.30 18.32
N GLU A 12 0.05 6.70 18.69
CA GLU A 12 0.39 8.11 18.91
C GLU A 12 0.51 8.88 17.58
N ASN A 13 1.03 8.24 16.53
CA ASN A 13 1.02 8.81 15.19
C ASN A 13 -0.43 8.98 14.69
N ALA A 14 -1.28 7.96 14.87
CA ALA A 14 -2.70 8.01 14.56
C ALA A 14 -3.41 9.19 15.24
N LYS A 15 -3.22 9.34 16.55
CA LYS A 15 -3.81 10.44 17.33
C LYS A 15 -3.39 11.83 16.84
N LYS A 16 -2.14 11.99 16.39
CA LYS A 16 -1.63 13.25 15.83
C LYS A 16 -2.14 13.51 14.41
N LEU A 17 -2.34 12.45 13.62
CA LEU A 17 -2.83 12.53 12.24
C LEU A 17 -4.36 12.73 12.19
N GLN A 18 -5.11 12.21 13.17
CA GLN A 18 -6.56 12.32 13.27
C GLN A 18 -7.09 13.74 13.05
N PRO A 19 -6.66 14.79 13.77
CA PRO A 19 -7.18 16.14 13.57
C PRO A 19 -6.86 16.72 12.18
N ILE A 20 -5.78 16.27 11.53
CA ILE A 20 -5.45 16.68 10.16
C ILE A 20 -6.43 16.03 9.18
N MET A 21 -6.63 14.72 9.29
CA MET A 21 -7.60 13.98 8.47
C MET A 21 -9.02 14.57 8.61
N GLU A 22 -9.41 14.87 9.85
CA GLU A 22 -10.68 15.53 10.19
C GLU A 22 -10.85 16.88 9.47
N ASP A 23 -9.85 17.77 9.48
CA ASP A 23 -9.94 19.09 8.83
C ASP A 23 -10.02 18.99 7.29
N PHE A 24 -9.22 18.11 6.67
CA PHE A 24 -9.29 17.90 5.22
C PHE A 24 -10.63 17.32 4.79
N MET A 25 -11.14 16.31 5.50
CA MET A 25 -12.44 15.68 5.21
C MET A 25 -13.61 16.65 5.41
N ALA A 26 -13.58 17.46 6.47
CA ALA A 26 -14.62 18.46 6.71
C ALA A 26 -14.60 19.61 5.68
N SER A 27 -13.47 19.83 5.00
CA SER A 27 -13.34 20.85 3.96
C SER A 27 -13.86 20.34 2.61
N CYS A 28 -13.53 19.10 2.27
CA CYS A 28 -14.11 18.37 1.15
C CYS A 28 -15.64 18.33 1.22
N ASP A 29 -16.23 18.04 2.39
CA ASP A 29 -17.69 17.90 2.56
C ASP A 29 -18.46 19.21 2.27
N LYS A 30 -17.81 20.37 2.41
CA LYS A 30 -18.42 21.70 2.18
C LYS A 30 -18.54 22.09 0.71
N GLY A 31 -17.81 21.44 -0.19
CA GLY A 31 -17.89 21.67 -1.63
C GLY A 31 -17.48 23.08 -2.08
N GLU A 32 -16.55 23.72 -1.37
CA GLU A 32 -16.03 25.05 -1.75
C GLU A 32 -15.05 24.94 -2.93
N GLU A 33 -15.13 25.88 -3.87
CA GLU A 33 -14.16 25.99 -4.98
C GLU A 33 -12.76 26.26 -4.39
N ASN A 34 -11.74 25.50 -4.82
CA ASN A 34 -10.35 25.57 -4.32
C ASN A 34 -10.11 25.15 -2.86
N TRP A 35 -11.06 24.44 -2.22
CA TRP A 35 -10.93 24.01 -0.82
C TRP A 35 -9.58 23.34 -0.51
N LEU A 36 -9.05 22.54 -1.43
CA LEU A 36 -7.80 21.80 -1.21
C LEU A 36 -6.58 22.72 -1.15
N ALA A 37 -6.52 23.75 -2.01
CA ALA A 37 -5.44 24.72 -2.03
C ALA A 37 -5.42 25.55 -0.74
N ASP A 38 -6.57 26.07 -0.33
CA ASP A 38 -6.73 26.85 0.90
C ASP A 38 -6.35 26.03 2.15
N ARG A 39 -6.63 24.72 2.13
CA ARG A 39 -6.31 23.83 3.25
C ARG A 39 -4.86 23.45 3.31
N LEU A 40 -4.21 23.20 2.17
CA LEU A 40 -2.77 22.98 2.12
C LEU A 40 -2.00 24.23 2.54
N GLU A 41 -2.45 25.43 2.15
CA GLU A 41 -1.82 26.69 2.60
C GLU A 41 -1.83 26.84 4.12
N LYS A 42 -2.98 26.54 4.76
CA LYS A 42 -3.10 26.58 6.23
C LYS A 42 -2.32 25.47 6.91
N SER A 43 -2.24 24.30 6.28
CA SER A 43 -1.65 23.10 6.87
C SER A 43 -0.13 23.05 6.72
N LEU A 44 0.40 23.62 5.64
CA LEU A 44 1.82 23.67 5.29
C LEU A 44 2.20 25.13 4.90
N PRO A 45 2.11 26.09 5.85
CA PRO A 45 2.43 27.49 5.58
C PRO A 45 3.90 27.72 5.22
N GLU A 46 4.79 26.80 5.59
CA GLU A 46 6.22 26.82 5.27
C GLU A 46 6.54 26.46 3.81
N GLU A 47 5.65 25.75 3.12
CA GLU A 47 5.82 25.40 1.71
C GLU A 47 5.55 26.62 0.82
N SER A 48 6.16 26.67 -0.37
CA SER A 48 5.82 27.71 -1.35
C SER A 48 4.44 27.44 -1.97
N THR A 49 3.82 28.47 -2.56
CA THR A 49 2.58 28.31 -3.30
C THR A 49 2.77 27.35 -4.48
N GLU A 50 3.91 27.44 -5.17
CA GLU A 50 4.26 26.55 -6.29
C GLU A 50 4.37 25.08 -5.82
N ASN A 51 5.03 24.83 -4.69
CA ASN A 51 5.15 23.48 -4.13
C ASN A 51 3.78 22.93 -3.73
N ARG A 52 2.91 23.74 -3.10
CA ARG A 52 1.54 23.31 -2.77
C ARG A 52 0.71 23.00 -4.01
N GLN A 53 0.82 23.78 -5.07
CA GLN A 53 0.15 23.49 -6.35
C GLN A 53 0.68 22.21 -6.99
N GLN A 54 1.99 21.97 -6.92
CA GLN A 54 2.58 20.71 -7.36
C GLN A 54 2.07 19.51 -6.55
N ILE A 55 1.95 19.64 -5.23
CA ILE A 55 1.36 18.60 -4.37
C ILE A 55 -0.07 18.28 -4.82
N ILE A 56 -0.90 19.30 -5.09
CA ILE A 56 -2.28 19.10 -5.57
C ILE A 56 -2.28 18.33 -6.89
N HIS A 57 -1.46 18.77 -7.85
CA HIS A 57 -1.34 18.12 -9.15
C HIS A 57 -0.89 16.65 -9.03
N GLU A 58 0.10 16.36 -8.19
CA GLU A 58 0.59 15.00 -7.95
C GLU A 58 -0.43 14.12 -7.22
N ILE A 59 -1.26 14.69 -6.33
CA ILE A 59 -2.39 13.98 -5.72
C ILE A 59 -3.42 13.61 -6.79
N GLU A 60 -3.84 14.55 -7.63
CA GLU A 60 -4.85 14.28 -8.66
C GLU A 60 -4.34 13.27 -9.69
N ALA A 61 -3.10 13.42 -10.15
CA ALA A 61 -2.46 12.44 -11.03
C ALA A 61 -2.34 11.06 -10.35
N GLY A 62 -1.95 11.03 -9.08
CA GLY A 62 -1.84 9.80 -8.31
C GLY A 62 -3.16 9.05 -8.15
N ILE A 63 -4.26 9.77 -7.90
CA ILE A 63 -5.62 9.20 -7.82
C ILE A 63 -6.04 8.65 -9.18
N ASN A 64 -5.88 9.44 -10.25
CA ASN A 64 -6.26 9.02 -11.60
C ASN A 64 -5.51 7.74 -12.03
N THR A 65 -4.21 7.68 -11.75
CA THR A 65 -3.39 6.49 -12.02
C THR A 65 -3.84 5.29 -11.19
N PHE A 66 -4.12 5.49 -9.90
CA PHE A 66 -4.61 4.43 -9.02
C PHE A 66 -5.94 3.85 -9.53
N ASP A 67 -6.92 4.71 -9.84
CA ASP A 67 -8.25 4.29 -10.29
C ASP A 67 -8.22 3.65 -11.68
N ALA A 68 -7.41 4.19 -12.59
CA ALA A 68 -7.20 3.59 -13.91
C ALA A 68 -6.56 2.20 -13.79
N ASN A 69 -5.55 2.03 -12.95
CA ASN A 69 -4.90 0.75 -12.71
C ASN A 69 -5.85 -0.27 -12.06
N LEU A 70 -6.63 0.16 -11.06
CA LEU A 70 -7.61 -0.72 -10.41
C LEU A 70 -8.70 -1.16 -11.39
N THR A 71 -9.20 -0.26 -12.22
CA THR A 71 -10.17 -0.56 -13.28
C THR A 71 -9.57 -1.50 -14.32
N SER A 72 -8.33 -1.25 -14.76
CA SER A 72 -7.60 -2.08 -15.71
C SER A 72 -7.41 -3.51 -15.19
N LEU A 73 -6.95 -3.65 -13.94
CA LEU A 73 -6.77 -4.95 -13.29
C LEU A 73 -8.09 -5.71 -13.17
N GLN A 74 -9.15 -5.05 -12.73
CA GLN A 74 -10.47 -5.68 -12.62
C GLN A 74 -11.03 -6.09 -13.98
N GLY A 75 -10.80 -5.28 -15.03
CA GLY A 75 -11.15 -5.60 -16.40
C GLY A 75 -10.41 -6.83 -16.92
N ALA A 76 -9.10 -6.93 -16.69
CA ALA A 76 -8.28 -8.08 -17.08
C ALA A 76 -8.77 -9.38 -16.40
N ILE A 77 -9.02 -9.33 -15.09
CA ILE A 77 -9.57 -10.47 -14.35
C ILE A 77 -10.95 -10.89 -14.90
N ALA A 78 -11.81 -9.93 -15.22
CA ALA A 78 -13.12 -10.22 -15.79
C ALA A 78 -13.03 -10.82 -17.21
N ALA A 79 -11.98 -10.50 -17.97
CA ALA A 79 -11.69 -11.08 -19.27
C ALA A 79 -11.05 -12.48 -19.21
N GLY A 80 -10.64 -12.93 -18.01
CA GLY A 80 -10.05 -14.25 -17.79
C GLY A 80 -8.53 -14.25 -17.60
N ASP A 81 -7.89 -13.08 -17.63
CA ASP A 81 -6.46 -12.94 -17.34
C ASP A 81 -6.18 -13.08 -15.84
N THR A 82 -4.94 -13.43 -15.50
CA THR A 82 -4.50 -13.51 -14.11
C THR A 82 -3.95 -12.16 -13.60
N LYS A 83 -3.96 -11.98 -12.28
CA LYS A 83 -3.37 -10.79 -11.64
C LYS A 83 -1.86 -10.72 -11.89
N GLU A 84 -1.21 -11.88 -11.93
CA GLU A 84 0.21 -12.03 -12.24
C GLU A 84 0.53 -11.54 -13.65
N GLU A 85 -0.29 -11.90 -14.64
CA GLU A 85 -0.13 -11.46 -16.03
C GLU A 85 -0.35 -9.96 -16.16
N TRP A 86 -1.40 -9.43 -15.54
CA TRP A 86 -1.66 -8.00 -15.51
C TRP A 86 -0.50 -7.22 -14.85
N LEU A 87 0.01 -7.71 -13.72
CA LEU A 87 1.12 -7.07 -13.01
C LEU A 87 2.39 -7.08 -13.85
N ALA A 88 2.72 -8.22 -14.48
CA ALA A 88 3.88 -8.35 -15.35
C ALA A 88 3.81 -7.34 -16.52
N GLU A 89 2.66 -7.28 -17.20
CA GLU A 89 2.44 -6.41 -18.33
C GLU A 89 2.50 -4.94 -17.92
N THR A 90 1.81 -4.57 -16.85
CA THR A 90 1.77 -3.19 -16.34
C THR A 90 3.16 -2.70 -15.94
N LEU A 91 3.94 -3.53 -15.23
CA LEU A 91 5.29 -3.17 -14.84
C LEU A 91 6.20 -3.02 -16.06
N ARG A 92 6.07 -3.88 -17.07
CA ARG A 92 6.84 -3.75 -18.31
C ARG A 92 6.49 -2.50 -19.10
N GLN A 93 5.21 -2.17 -19.21
CA GLN A 93 4.76 -0.95 -19.88
C GLN A 93 5.24 0.32 -19.17
N ASN A 94 5.27 0.32 -17.84
CA ASN A 94 5.66 1.48 -17.05
C ASN A 94 7.18 1.59 -16.79
N LEU A 95 7.94 0.55 -17.12
CA LEU A 95 9.40 0.51 -16.98
C LEU A 95 10.09 0.21 -18.33
N PRO A 96 9.74 0.90 -19.44
CA PRO A 96 10.16 0.51 -20.78
C PRO A 96 11.67 0.69 -21.03
N GLU A 97 12.32 1.55 -20.24
CA GLU A 97 13.74 1.88 -20.37
C GLU A 97 14.66 0.90 -19.63
N LEU A 98 14.12 -0.01 -18.80
CA LEU A 98 14.93 -0.98 -18.06
C LEU A 98 15.33 -2.13 -18.98
N THR A 99 16.62 -2.49 -19.00
CA THR A 99 17.08 -3.75 -19.58
C THR A 99 16.53 -4.95 -18.82
N GLU A 100 16.60 -6.16 -19.40
CA GLU A 100 16.12 -7.39 -18.74
C GLU A 100 16.74 -7.63 -17.35
N LEU A 101 18.05 -7.37 -17.22
CA LEU A 101 18.80 -7.42 -15.97
C LEU A 101 18.25 -6.43 -14.93
N GLU A 102 17.99 -5.20 -15.36
CA GLU A 102 17.53 -4.12 -14.50
C GLU A 102 16.08 -4.31 -14.04
N TYR A 103 15.25 -4.82 -14.94
CA TYR A 103 13.88 -5.22 -14.64
C TYR A 103 13.85 -6.40 -13.66
N GLY A 104 14.63 -7.46 -13.92
CA GLY A 104 14.76 -8.61 -13.02
C GLY A 104 15.25 -8.23 -11.63
N ASN A 105 16.28 -7.38 -11.55
CA ASN A 105 16.75 -6.87 -10.26
C ASN A 105 15.68 -6.02 -9.55
N THR A 106 14.92 -5.19 -10.27
CA THR A 106 13.79 -4.45 -9.68
C THR A 106 12.78 -5.40 -9.04
N LEU A 107 12.32 -6.40 -9.79
CA LEU A 107 11.37 -7.40 -9.28
C LEU A 107 11.91 -8.16 -8.07
N PHE A 108 13.17 -8.62 -8.14
CA PHE A 108 13.81 -9.36 -7.06
C PHE A 108 13.92 -8.53 -5.78
N GLN A 109 14.41 -7.29 -5.87
CA GLN A 109 14.56 -6.43 -4.70
C GLN A 109 13.19 -6.07 -4.09
N THR A 110 12.16 -5.85 -4.92
CA THR A 110 10.80 -5.61 -4.42
C THR A 110 10.21 -6.83 -3.73
N ALA A 111 10.34 -8.02 -4.33
CA ALA A 111 9.88 -9.27 -3.73
C ALA A 111 10.61 -9.54 -2.40
N LYS A 112 11.94 -9.33 -2.35
CA LYS A 112 12.73 -9.43 -1.12
C LYS A 112 12.25 -8.44 -0.07
N ALA A 113 12.04 -7.18 -0.44
CA ALA A 113 11.57 -6.15 0.48
C ALA A 113 10.21 -6.53 1.08
N LEU A 114 9.23 -6.90 0.24
CA LEU A 114 7.93 -7.37 0.72
C LEU A 114 8.03 -8.61 1.61
N HIS A 115 8.91 -9.55 1.26
CA HIS A 115 9.12 -10.75 2.08
C HIS A 115 9.57 -10.40 3.50
N LEU A 116 10.60 -9.55 3.63
CA LEU A 116 11.12 -9.12 4.92
C LEU A 116 10.05 -8.38 5.76
N GLU A 117 9.18 -7.60 5.11
CA GLU A 117 8.08 -6.89 5.77
C GLU A 117 6.95 -7.84 6.19
N ASN A 118 6.66 -8.83 5.34
CA ASN A 118 5.73 -9.91 5.64
C ASN A 118 6.21 -10.76 6.82
N GLU A 119 7.51 -11.06 6.92
CA GLU A 119 8.09 -11.75 8.09
C GLU A 119 7.79 -10.98 9.39
N GLN A 120 8.02 -9.67 9.41
CA GLN A 120 7.77 -8.83 10.58
C GLN A 120 6.27 -8.76 10.94
N THR A 121 5.43 -8.64 9.92
CA THR A 121 3.96 -8.61 10.10
C THR A 121 3.46 -9.95 10.64
N MET A 122 3.94 -11.07 10.10
CA MET A 122 3.60 -12.42 10.55
C MET A 122 4.09 -12.69 11.98
N ALA A 123 5.29 -12.20 12.36
CA ALA A 123 5.76 -12.28 13.74
C ALA A 123 4.80 -11.60 14.72
N THR A 124 4.19 -10.48 14.30
CA THR A 124 3.19 -9.75 15.11
C THR A 124 1.87 -10.54 15.21
N ILE A 125 1.47 -11.24 14.16
CA ILE A 125 0.24 -12.05 14.13
C ILE A 125 0.37 -13.35 14.94
N ASP A 126 1.50 -14.04 14.82
CA ASP A 126 1.74 -15.37 15.42
C ASP A 126 2.46 -15.31 16.79
N GLY A 127 3.03 -14.15 17.16
CA GLY A 127 3.77 -13.96 18.42
C GLY A 127 5.15 -14.64 18.46
N THR A 128 5.63 -15.18 17.33
CA THR A 128 6.92 -15.86 17.23
C THR A 128 7.98 -14.99 16.54
N PRO A 129 9.18 -14.81 17.12
CA PRO A 129 10.29 -14.16 16.45
C PRO A 129 10.66 -14.92 15.18
N VAL A 130 10.80 -14.22 14.05
CA VAL A 130 11.25 -14.81 12.79
C VAL A 130 12.77 -14.64 12.70
N PRO A 131 13.57 -15.72 12.63
CA PRO A 131 14.98 -15.59 12.28
C PRO A 131 15.07 -15.11 10.82
N ALA A 132 15.93 -14.12 10.55
CA ALA A 132 16.15 -13.61 9.19
C ALA A 132 16.45 -14.78 8.23
N THR A 133 15.59 -14.98 7.23
CA THR A 133 15.74 -16.12 6.30
C THR A 133 16.53 -15.79 5.03
N PHE A 134 16.93 -14.52 4.86
CA PHE A 134 17.70 -14.06 3.71
C PHE A 134 19.19 -13.87 4.06
N GLU A 135 20.06 -14.71 3.47
CA GLU A 135 21.50 -14.43 3.39
C GLU A 135 21.81 -13.61 2.12
N GLU A 136 22.64 -12.57 2.24
CA GLU A 136 23.08 -11.76 1.10
C GLU A 136 24.11 -12.54 0.25
N GLY A 137 23.77 -12.84 -1.00
CA GLY A 137 24.74 -13.27 -2.02
C GLY A 137 25.17 -12.11 -2.93
N PRO A 138 26.36 -12.16 -3.56
CA PRO A 138 26.83 -11.10 -4.46
C PRO A 138 25.91 -10.95 -5.68
N MET A 139 25.64 -9.70 -6.06
CA MET A 139 24.59 -9.29 -7.01
C MET A 139 24.94 -9.53 -8.49
N GLU A 140 26.22 -9.80 -8.80
CA GLU A 140 26.78 -9.76 -10.15
C GLU A 140 26.77 -11.12 -10.90
N GLU A 141 26.28 -12.19 -10.29
CA GLU A 141 26.39 -13.57 -10.83
C GLU A 141 25.09 -14.18 -11.39
N TYR A 142 24.01 -13.39 -11.52
CA TYR A 142 22.70 -13.92 -11.97
C TYR A 142 22.43 -13.61 -13.45
N ASP A 143 22.10 -14.65 -14.22
CA ASP A 143 21.42 -14.50 -15.51
C ASP A 143 19.94 -14.17 -15.23
N TRP A 144 19.38 -13.16 -15.91
CA TRP A 144 18.00 -12.70 -15.69
C TRP A 144 17.25 -12.78 -17.00
N SER A 145 17.03 -14.00 -17.45
CA SER A 145 16.25 -14.32 -18.63
C SER A 145 14.76 -13.95 -18.45
N ALA A 146 14.03 -13.87 -19.55
CA ALA A 146 12.60 -13.62 -19.54
C ALA A 146 11.80 -14.65 -18.71
N GLU A 147 12.27 -15.91 -18.65
CA GLU A 147 11.65 -16.97 -17.85
C GLU A 147 11.84 -16.76 -16.34
N GLU A 148 13.03 -16.30 -15.93
CA GLU A 148 13.32 -15.95 -14.54
C GLU A 148 12.53 -14.71 -14.11
N ASN A 149 12.40 -13.71 -14.97
CA ASN A 149 11.56 -12.54 -14.72
C ASN A 149 10.08 -12.92 -14.50
N LYS A 150 9.58 -13.96 -15.19
CA LYS A 150 8.24 -14.52 -14.95
C LYS A 150 8.14 -15.22 -13.58
N ALA A 151 9.18 -15.95 -13.17
CA ALA A 151 9.23 -16.56 -11.85
C ALA A 151 9.27 -15.52 -10.72
N LEU A 152 10.07 -14.47 -10.87
CA LEU A 152 10.13 -13.34 -9.93
C LEU A 152 8.79 -12.60 -9.82
N THR A 153 8.08 -12.42 -10.93
CA THR A 153 6.75 -11.78 -10.91
C THR A 153 5.74 -12.62 -10.13
N ARG A 154 5.78 -13.96 -10.28
CA ARG A 154 4.96 -14.88 -9.47
C ARG A 154 5.31 -14.78 -7.99
N GLN A 155 6.60 -14.72 -7.65
CA GLN A 155 7.05 -14.56 -6.27
C GLN A 155 6.56 -13.23 -5.70
N LEU A 156 6.75 -12.13 -6.43
CA LEU A 156 6.24 -10.81 -6.06
C LEU A 156 4.74 -10.86 -5.78
N ASN A 157 3.95 -11.53 -6.63
CA ASN A 157 2.51 -11.65 -6.39
C ASN A 157 2.17 -12.47 -5.13
N GLN A 158 2.92 -13.53 -4.82
CA GLN A 158 2.73 -14.28 -3.58
C GLN A 158 3.03 -13.41 -2.35
N GLU A 159 4.06 -12.57 -2.41
CA GLU A 159 4.38 -11.64 -1.33
C GLU A 159 3.31 -10.54 -1.18
N ILE A 160 2.79 -10.02 -2.30
CA ILE A 160 1.63 -9.11 -2.30
C ILE A 160 0.43 -9.77 -1.62
N LYS A 161 0.14 -11.03 -1.94
CA LYS A 161 -0.95 -11.78 -1.35
C LYS A 161 -0.78 -11.97 0.16
N ILE A 162 0.42 -12.34 0.62
CA ILE A 162 0.70 -12.45 2.05
C ILE A 162 0.47 -11.10 2.73
N GLY A 163 1.02 -10.02 2.16
CA GLY A 163 0.89 -8.67 2.73
C GLY A 163 -0.56 -8.20 2.78
N ALA A 164 -1.34 -8.46 1.74
CA ALA A 164 -2.78 -8.14 1.71
C ALA A 164 -3.56 -8.87 2.81
N LEU A 165 -3.34 -10.18 2.97
CA LEU A 165 -4.02 -10.99 3.98
C LEU A 165 -3.56 -10.64 5.41
N ALA A 166 -2.25 -10.55 5.63
CA ALA A 166 -1.65 -10.15 6.90
C ALA A 166 -2.14 -8.74 7.29
N GLY A 167 -2.25 -7.86 6.32
CA GLY A 167 -2.74 -6.50 6.52
C GLY A 167 -4.17 -6.44 7.01
N GLN A 168 -5.06 -7.31 6.51
CA GLN A 168 -6.42 -7.41 7.04
C GLN A 168 -6.45 -7.84 8.52
N VAL A 169 -5.54 -8.75 8.92
CA VAL A 169 -5.43 -9.19 10.32
C VAL A 169 -4.98 -8.04 11.23
N VAL A 170 -3.98 -7.27 10.82
CA VAL A 170 -3.45 -6.13 11.60
C VAL A 170 -4.44 -4.95 11.61
N ASN A 171 -5.09 -4.66 10.49
CA ASN A 171 -5.98 -3.51 10.32
C ASN A 171 -7.25 -3.57 11.17
N ALA A 172 -7.75 -4.77 11.48
CA ALA A 172 -8.86 -4.92 12.41
C ALA A 172 -8.55 -4.29 13.79
N GLY A 173 -7.27 -4.23 14.17
CA GLY A 173 -6.81 -3.48 15.34
C GLY A 173 -7.08 -1.98 15.20
N PHE A 174 -6.59 -1.32 14.15
CA PHE A 174 -6.74 0.13 13.96
C PHE A 174 -8.17 0.58 13.68
N ALA A 175 -8.94 -0.18 12.90
CA ALA A 175 -10.36 0.08 12.65
C ALA A 175 -11.20 0.05 13.95
N MET A 176 -10.69 -0.61 14.99
CA MET A 176 -11.34 -0.78 16.29
C MET A 176 -10.69 0.02 17.42
N ALA A 177 -9.43 0.46 17.27
CA ALA A 177 -8.59 0.90 18.37
C ALA A 177 -8.73 2.39 18.74
N GLU A 178 -9.42 3.22 17.97
CA GLU A 178 -9.51 4.63 18.35
C GLU A 178 -10.63 4.90 19.36
N LYS A 179 -10.24 4.84 20.64
CA LYS A 179 -10.99 5.41 21.77
C LYS A 179 -11.01 6.95 21.75
N THR A 180 -10.26 7.58 20.85
CA THR A 180 -10.22 9.04 20.71
C THR A 180 -11.55 9.51 20.13
N PRO A 181 -12.34 10.31 20.86
CA PRO A 181 -13.56 10.89 20.32
C PRO A 181 -13.25 11.70 19.05
N LEU A 182 -14.17 11.71 18.08
CA LEU A 182 -14.12 12.71 17.02
C LEU A 182 -14.25 14.09 17.68
N GLY A 183 -13.64 15.13 17.09
CA GLY A 183 -13.88 16.49 17.57
C GLY A 183 -15.38 16.83 17.58
N GLU A 184 -15.85 17.57 18.59
CA GLU A 184 -17.28 17.89 18.80
C GLU A 184 -17.99 18.51 17.58
N LYS A 185 -17.24 19.08 16.64
CA LYS A 185 -17.76 19.75 15.43
C LYS A 185 -17.99 18.83 14.22
N ILE A 186 -17.65 17.55 14.29
CA ILE A 186 -17.61 16.63 13.13
C ILE A 186 -18.52 15.42 13.37
N SER A 187 -19.71 15.66 13.95
CA SER A 187 -20.52 14.54 14.46
C SER A 187 -20.87 13.52 13.37
N GLU A 188 -21.15 13.94 12.13
CA GLU A 188 -21.19 13.12 10.89
C GLU A 188 -20.99 14.03 9.65
N LEU A 189 -20.11 13.65 8.71
CA LEU A 189 -19.94 14.33 7.42
C LEU A 189 -20.88 13.69 6.39
N LYS A 190 -21.83 14.48 5.89
CA LYS A 190 -23.04 13.98 5.21
C LYS A 190 -22.72 13.31 3.87
N ASN A 191 -21.74 13.81 3.13
CA ASN A 191 -21.49 13.38 1.77
C ASN A 191 -20.51 12.20 1.69
N ILE A 192 -19.70 11.96 2.74
CA ILE A 192 -18.71 10.87 2.75
C ILE A 192 -19.36 9.50 2.63
N ALA A 193 -20.44 9.24 3.37
CA ALA A 193 -21.15 7.98 3.32
C ALA A 193 -21.69 7.66 1.90
N ALA A 194 -22.24 8.67 1.23
CA ALA A 194 -22.77 8.55 -0.11
C ALA A 194 -21.65 8.34 -1.14
N ALA A 195 -20.54 9.07 -1.02
CA ALA A 195 -19.35 8.91 -1.84
C ALA A 195 -18.79 7.48 -1.79
N LEU A 196 -18.62 6.92 -0.59
CA LEU A 196 -18.14 5.55 -0.42
C LEU A 196 -19.05 4.50 -1.10
N ARG A 197 -20.38 4.64 -0.99
CA ARG A 197 -21.33 3.68 -1.56
C ARG A 197 -21.50 3.83 -3.07
N SER A 198 -21.53 5.07 -3.56
CA SER A 198 -21.72 5.36 -4.99
C SER A 198 -20.45 5.17 -5.81
N GLY A 199 -19.28 5.19 -5.16
CA GLY A 199 -17.97 5.18 -5.83
C GLY A 199 -17.52 6.56 -6.30
N ASP A 200 -18.30 7.62 -6.06
CA ASP A 200 -17.90 9.02 -6.29
C ASP A 200 -17.01 9.52 -5.14
N ASP A 201 -15.89 8.82 -4.94
CA ASP A 201 -14.98 9.00 -3.80
C ASP A 201 -13.75 9.84 -4.12
N GLY A 202 -13.67 10.46 -5.30
CA GLY A 202 -12.52 11.22 -5.75
C GLY A 202 -12.11 12.33 -4.77
N GLU A 203 -13.07 13.09 -4.25
CA GLU A 203 -12.79 14.14 -3.27
C GLU A 203 -12.41 13.57 -1.89
N VAL A 204 -12.95 12.40 -1.51
CA VAL A 204 -12.55 11.68 -0.28
C VAL A 204 -11.11 11.19 -0.42
N LYS A 205 -10.71 10.68 -1.58
CA LYS A 205 -9.33 10.30 -1.89
C LYS A 205 -8.41 11.50 -1.87
N LYS A 206 -8.80 12.65 -2.44
CA LYS A 206 -8.01 13.91 -2.37
C LYS A 206 -7.80 14.35 -0.91
N ALA A 207 -8.86 14.38 -0.11
CA ALA A 207 -8.78 14.73 1.31
C ALA A 207 -7.86 13.78 2.09
N ALA A 208 -8.02 12.47 1.90
CA ALA A 208 -7.17 11.48 2.55
C ALA A 208 -5.71 11.62 2.14
N SER A 209 -5.45 11.84 0.85
CA SER A 209 -4.11 11.98 0.29
C SER A 209 -3.41 13.23 0.82
N ALA A 210 -4.10 14.37 0.81
CA ALA A 210 -3.56 15.63 1.32
C ALA A 210 -3.29 15.58 2.83
N ALA A 211 -4.15 14.91 3.59
CA ALA A 211 -3.94 14.68 5.02
C ALA A 211 -2.70 13.81 5.26
N LEU A 212 -2.50 12.72 4.50
CA LEU A 212 -1.31 11.89 4.61
C LEU A 212 -0.04 12.64 4.18
N VAL A 213 -0.06 13.37 3.08
CA VAL A 213 1.08 14.19 2.62
C VAL A 213 1.46 15.20 3.70
N THR A 214 0.48 15.91 4.26
CA THR A 214 0.69 16.84 5.38
C THR A 214 1.30 16.11 6.59
N GLY A 215 0.79 14.92 6.92
CA GLY A 215 1.31 14.09 7.99
C GLY A 215 2.77 13.68 7.78
N VAL A 216 3.15 13.33 6.55
CA VAL A 216 4.54 13.01 6.18
C VAL A 216 5.43 14.25 6.28
N GLN A 217 5.01 15.40 5.73
CA GLN A 217 5.80 16.63 5.79
C GLN A 217 6.01 17.14 7.23
N LYS A 218 5.05 16.87 8.12
CA LYS A 218 5.16 17.16 9.55
C LYS A 218 5.90 16.11 10.37
N GLY A 219 6.34 15.00 9.76
CA GLY A 219 6.99 13.89 10.46
C GLY A 219 6.06 13.13 11.41
N ILE A 220 4.73 13.23 11.21
CA ILE A 220 3.73 12.49 11.98
C ILE A 220 3.59 11.08 11.45
N VAL A 221 3.53 10.93 10.13
CA VAL A 221 3.57 9.61 9.47
C VAL A 221 5.05 9.27 9.28
N PRO A 222 5.53 8.11 9.78
CA PRO A 222 6.95 7.75 9.78
C PRO A 222 7.42 7.28 8.38
N LEU A 223 7.27 8.16 7.40
CA LEU A 223 7.80 8.02 6.06
C LEU A 223 8.79 9.17 5.80
N PRO A 224 9.85 8.95 4.99
CA PRO A 224 10.74 10.02 4.60
C PRO A 224 9.99 11.21 3.98
N LYS A 225 10.40 12.45 4.25
CA LYS A 225 9.76 13.63 3.62
C LYS A 225 9.95 13.69 2.10
N SER A 226 10.98 13.01 1.59
CA SER A 226 11.29 12.85 0.16
C SER A 226 10.41 11.80 -0.54
N THR A 227 9.56 11.13 0.22
CA THR A 227 8.59 10.16 -0.29
C THR A 227 7.69 10.81 -1.33
N PRO A 228 7.57 10.24 -2.55
CA PRO A 228 6.75 10.84 -3.61
C PRO A 228 5.28 10.98 -3.24
N VAL A 229 4.67 12.12 -3.59
CA VAL A 229 3.25 12.40 -3.30
C VAL A 229 2.34 11.37 -3.95
N GLY A 230 2.60 10.96 -5.20
CA GLY A 230 1.81 9.95 -5.89
C GLY A 230 1.79 8.59 -5.15
N ALA A 231 2.87 8.23 -4.46
CA ALA A 231 2.94 6.99 -3.70
C ALA A 231 2.24 7.12 -2.33
N ILE A 232 2.32 8.28 -1.66
CA ILE A 232 1.50 8.59 -0.46
C ILE A 232 0.01 8.56 -0.83
N THR A 233 -0.33 9.09 -2.00
CA THR A 233 -1.68 9.11 -2.56
C THR A 233 -2.21 7.70 -2.80
N ALA A 234 -1.40 6.77 -3.33
CA ALA A 234 -1.80 5.37 -3.48
C ALA A 234 -2.13 4.69 -2.12
N LEU A 235 -1.44 5.06 -1.04
CA LEU A 235 -1.77 4.59 0.32
C LEU A 235 -3.14 5.10 0.78
N ALA A 236 -3.39 6.40 0.61
CA ALA A 236 -4.67 7.01 0.92
C ALA A 236 -5.80 6.35 0.12
N CYS A 237 -5.63 6.19 -1.20
CA CYS A 237 -6.61 5.54 -2.08
C CYS A 237 -6.91 4.11 -1.63
N GLY A 238 -5.89 3.30 -1.32
CA GLY A 238 -6.11 1.95 -0.80
C GLY A 238 -6.85 1.93 0.54
N GLY A 239 -6.64 2.93 1.41
CA GLY A 239 -7.42 3.12 2.63
C GLY A 239 -8.90 3.43 2.36
N VAL A 240 -9.19 4.32 1.40
CA VAL A 240 -10.57 4.63 0.97
C VAL A 240 -11.24 3.38 0.37
N GLU A 241 -10.58 2.68 -0.55
CA GLU A 241 -11.10 1.46 -1.16
C GLU A 241 -11.32 0.35 -0.12
N SER A 242 -10.43 0.21 0.86
CA SER A 242 -10.62 -0.74 1.96
C SER A 242 -11.86 -0.42 2.78
N ALA A 243 -12.16 0.85 3.06
CA ALA A 243 -13.39 1.25 3.74
C ALA A 243 -14.64 0.86 2.93
N LYS A 244 -14.60 1.05 1.60
CA LYS A 244 -15.68 0.65 0.69
C LYS A 244 -15.92 -0.86 0.72
N LEU A 245 -14.86 -1.67 0.64
CA LEU A 245 -14.97 -3.13 0.71
C LEU A 245 -15.59 -3.61 2.03
N MET A 246 -15.17 -3.02 3.16
CA MET A 246 -15.72 -3.36 4.47
C MET A 246 -17.18 -2.95 4.61
N LEU A 247 -17.56 -1.81 4.04
CA LEU A 247 -18.95 -1.38 4.02
C LEU A 247 -19.81 -2.31 3.16
N ALA A 248 -19.35 -2.66 1.96
CA ALA A 248 -20.04 -3.61 1.09
C ALA A 248 -20.19 -5.00 1.72
N TYR A 249 -19.19 -5.48 2.46
CA TYR A 249 -19.31 -6.71 3.26
C TYR A 249 -20.34 -6.57 4.39
N ALA A 250 -20.34 -5.43 5.09
CA ALA A 250 -21.30 -5.17 6.15
C ALA A 250 -22.75 -5.07 5.63
N ASP A 251 -22.93 -4.52 4.44
CA ASP A 251 -24.21 -4.42 3.73
C ASP A 251 -24.61 -5.76 3.06
N GLY A 252 -23.75 -6.78 3.11
CA GLY A 252 -24.02 -8.14 2.62
C GLY A 252 -23.81 -8.33 1.12
N GLU A 253 -23.23 -7.35 0.44
CA GLU A 253 -22.98 -7.34 -1.00
C GLU A 253 -21.75 -8.16 -1.39
N LEU A 254 -20.77 -8.26 -0.49
CA LEU A 254 -19.56 -9.06 -0.65
C LEU A 254 -19.46 -10.16 0.41
N SER A 255 -19.01 -11.33 0.00
CA SER A 255 -18.49 -12.34 0.93
C SER A 255 -17.11 -11.95 1.47
N GLY A 256 -16.70 -12.55 2.59
CA GLY A 256 -15.38 -12.30 3.17
C GLY A 256 -14.24 -12.64 2.19
N GLN A 257 -14.39 -13.72 1.41
CA GLN A 257 -13.39 -14.09 0.41
C GLN A 257 -13.27 -13.04 -0.70
N GLN A 258 -14.40 -12.52 -1.20
CA GLN A 258 -14.37 -11.46 -2.20
C GLN A 258 -13.72 -10.18 -1.66
N VAL A 259 -13.83 -9.88 -0.37
CA VAL A 259 -13.09 -8.77 0.26
C VAL A 259 -11.58 -9.03 0.23
N LEU A 260 -11.14 -10.24 0.59
CA LEU A 260 -9.72 -10.60 0.57
C LEU A 260 -9.14 -10.55 -0.85
N ASP A 261 -9.86 -11.09 -1.83
CA ASP A 261 -9.45 -11.10 -3.24
C ASP A 261 -9.34 -9.67 -3.80
N ARG A 262 -10.29 -8.78 -3.47
CA ARG A 262 -10.25 -7.35 -3.86
C ARG A 262 -9.21 -6.56 -3.08
N THR A 263 -8.92 -6.93 -1.83
CA THR A 263 -7.81 -6.33 -1.07
C THR A 263 -6.48 -6.66 -1.75
N GLU A 264 -6.29 -7.90 -2.19
CA GLU A 264 -5.09 -8.29 -2.94
C GLU A 264 -4.95 -7.44 -4.21
N GLN A 265 -6.04 -7.21 -4.95
CA GLN A 265 -6.04 -6.32 -6.13
C GLN A 265 -5.62 -4.88 -5.79
N ILE A 266 -6.14 -4.31 -4.69
CA ILE A 266 -5.75 -2.98 -4.22
C ILE A 266 -4.23 -2.93 -3.94
N VAL A 267 -3.70 -3.92 -3.23
CA VAL A 267 -2.26 -3.97 -2.91
C VAL A 267 -1.42 -4.19 -4.18
N THR A 268 -1.88 -5.00 -5.13
CA THR A 268 -1.23 -5.15 -6.44
C THR A 268 -1.09 -3.82 -7.17
N VAL A 269 -2.16 -3.00 -7.18
CA VAL A 269 -2.14 -1.66 -7.79
C VAL A 269 -1.20 -0.70 -7.04
N GLN A 270 -1.19 -0.73 -5.71
CA GLN A 270 -0.27 0.10 -4.91
C GLN A 270 1.19 -0.23 -5.21
N VAL A 271 1.53 -1.52 -5.29
CA VAL A 271 2.89 -1.97 -5.61
C VAL A 271 3.26 -1.61 -7.05
N SER A 272 2.37 -1.82 -8.02
CA SER A 272 2.66 -1.50 -9.42
C SER A 272 2.86 0.00 -9.64
N GLN A 273 2.01 0.83 -9.03
CA GLN A 273 2.13 2.29 -9.10
C GLN A 273 3.41 2.78 -8.39
N GLY A 274 3.72 2.24 -7.21
CA GLY A 274 4.94 2.57 -6.48
C GLY A 274 6.21 2.27 -7.29
N LEU A 275 6.25 1.11 -7.95
CA LEU A 275 7.36 0.74 -8.83
C LEU A 275 7.46 1.63 -10.08
N SER A 276 6.32 2.00 -10.66
CA SER A 276 6.27 2.90 -11.82
C SER A 276 6.87 4.28 -11.49
N ILE A 277 6.49 4.85 -10.34
CA ILE A 277 7.05 6.12 -9.84
C ILE A 277 8.57 6.00 -9.56
N ALA A 278 9.03 4.85 -9.10
CA ALA A 278 10.46 4.59 -8.92
C ALA A 278 11.21 4.56 -10.27
N GLY A 279 10.61 3.93 -11.30
CA GLY A 279 11.14 3.87 -12.66
C GLY A 279 11.28 5.23 -13.33
N GLU A 280 10.29 6.11 -13.19
CA GLU A 280 10.33 7.47 -13.75
C GLU A 280 11.51 8.30 -13.20
N LYS A 281 11.87 8.08 -11.92
CA LYS A 281 13.04 8.74 -11.31
C LYS A 281 14.37 8.17 -11.82
N LEU A 282 14.42 6.89 -12.20
CA LEU A 282 15.60 6.23 -12.77
C LEU A 282 15.88 6.65 -14.21
N GLY A 283 14.84 6.82 -15.03
CA GLY A 283 14.98 7.27 -16.44
C GLY A 283 15.63 8.66 -16.61
N ARG A 284 15.65 9.49 -15.54
CA ARG A 284 16.32 10.79 -15.54
C ARG A 284 17.80 10.77 -15.10
N SER A 285 18.31 9.64 -14.61
CA SER A 285 19.74 9.47 -14.30
C SER A 285 20.29 8.20 -14.93
N ILE A 286 20.74 8.31 -16.18
CA ILE A 286 21.54 7.27 -16.83
C ILE A 286 22.85 7.15 -16.02
N GLY A 287 22.91 6.20 -15.07
CA GLY A 287 24.11 5.90 -14.29
C GLY A 287 23.94 5.54 -12.81
N THR A 288 22.74 5.67 -12.20
CA THR A 288 22.57 5.34 -10.78
C THR A 288 22.08 3.90 -10.60
N LYS A 289 22.83 3.10 -9.82
CA LYS A 289 22.54 1.69 -9.50
C LYS A 289 21.09 1.50 -9.04
N ILE A 290 20.33 0.69 -9.76
CA ILE A 290 18.90 0.39 -9.53
C ILE A 290 18.57 -0.08 -8.10
N GLY A 291 19.54 -0.68 -7.40
CA GLY A 291 19.38 -1.04 -5.98
C GLY A 291 19.08 0.15 -5.05
N LEU A 292 19.47 1.38 -5.41
CA LEU A 292 19.19 2.58 -4.62
C LEU A 292 17.71 3.01 -4.69
N ALA A 293 17.05 2.78 -5.83
CA ALA A 293 15.65 3.16 -6.05
C ALA A 293 14.70 2.26 -5.26
N VAL A 294 14.82 0.94 -5.35
CA VAL A 294 13.98 0.02 -4.56
C VAL A 294 14.14 0.30 -3.06
N GLY A 295 15.37 0.54 -2.58
CA GLY A 295 15.70 0.91 -1.21
C GLY A 295 14.99 2.17 -0.68
N THR A 296 14.75 3.16 -1.54
CA THR A 296 14.07 4.42 -1.17
C THR A 296 12.54 4.24 -1.05
N PHE A 297 11.98 3.21 -1.71
CA PHE A 297 10.55 2.90 -1.74
C PHE A 297 10.14 1.74 -0.83
N VAL A 298 11.09 0.99 -0.24
CA VAL A 298 10.81 -0.05 0.77
C VAL A 298 9.79 0.37 1.85
N PRO A 299 9.75 1.63 2.35
CA PRO A 299 8.73 2.04 3.32
C PRO A 299 7.26 1.87 2.86
N PHE A 300 6.98 1.83 1.55
CA PHE A 300 5.64 1.57 1.00
C PHE A 300 5.25 0.09 0.99
N LEU A 301 6.22 -0.79 1.14
CA LEU A 301 6.04 -2.24 1.16
C LEU A 301 5.91 -2.76 2.61
N ALA A 302 5.94 -1.84 3.59
CA ALA A 302 6.15 -2.10 5.01
C ALA A 302 4.85 -2.08 5.85
N PRO A 303 4.90 -2.52 7.13
CA PRO A 303 3.82 -2.41 8.10
C PRO A 303 3.19 -1.01 8.21
N VAL A 304 3.96 0.05 7.89
CA VAL A 304 3.45 1.43 7.84
C VAL A 304 2.35 1.58 6.79
N ALA A 305 2.52 1.05 5.58
CA ALA A 305 1.51 1.16 4.51
C ALA A 305 0.19 0.48 4.89
N VAL A 306 0.29 -0.71 5.46
CA VAL A 306 -0.86 -1.49 5.98
C VAL A 306 -1.58 -0.72 7.08
N THR A 307 -0.86 -0.31 8.12
CA THR A 307 -1.42 0.34 9.31
C THR A 307 -1.96 1.74 9.02
N VAL A 308 -1.30 2.52 8.15
CA VAL A 308 -1.79 3.82 7.67
C VAL A 308 -3.07 3.63 6.85
N GLY A 309 -3.11 2.65 5.93
CA GLY A 309 -4.32 2.34 5.16
C GLY A 309 -5.49 1.93 6.05
N GLY A 310 -5.25 1.08 7.07
CA GLY A 310 -6.24 0.68 8.05
C GLY A 310 -6.76 1.85 8.90
N PHE A 311 -5.87 2.76 9.33
CA PHE A 311 -6.24 3.99 10.02
C PHE A 311 -7.11 4.90 9.14
N VAL A 312 -6.68 5.17 7.89
CA VAL A 312 -7.41 5.99 6.93
C VAL A 312 -8.82 5.44 6.73
N GLY A 313 -8.95 4.14 6.43
CA GLY A 313 -10.25 3.52 6.19
C GLY A 313 -11.15 3.54 7.44
N GLY A 314 -10.59 3.28 8.62
CA GLY A 314 -11.31 3.38 9.90
C GLY A 314 -11.81 4.79 10.20
N MET A 315 -10.97 5.81 9.97
CA MET A 315 -11.31 7.21 10.17
C MET A 315 -12.41 7.69 9.24
N ILE A 316 -12.31 7.40 7.94
CA ILE A 316 -13.34 7.75 6.97
C ILE A 316 -14.68 7.10 7.34
N GLY A 317 -14.66 5.84 7.78
CA GLY A 317 -15.85 5.15 8.26
C GLY A 317 -16.52 5.85 9.45
N ARG A 318 -15.73 6.36 10.42
CA ARG A 318 -16.24 7.13 11.56
C ARG A 318 -16.81 8.48 11.13
N LEU A 319 -16.12 9.18 10.22
CA LEU A 319 -16.55 10.46 9.67
C LEU A 319 -17.82 10.36 8.85
N ALA A 320 -18.02 9.25 8.13
CA ALA A 320 -19.26 8.93 7.44
C ALA A 320 -20.45 8.70 8.39
N GLY A 321 -20.18 8.49 9.68
CA GLY A 321 -21.17 8.43 10.74
C GLY A 321 -20.99 7.24 11.68
N SER A 322 -21.50 7.37 12.90
CA SER A 322 -21.26 6.39 13.97
C SER A 322 -21.73 4.98 13.62
N LYS A 323 -22.85 4.85 12.89
CA LYS A 323 -23.38 3.55 12.42
C LYS A 323 -22.48 2.92 11.35
N ILE A 324 -22.00 3.72 10.40
CA ILE A 324 -21.12 3.26 9.31
C ILE A 324 -19.77 2.84 9.89
N GLY A 325 -19.17 3.65 10.76
CA GLY A 325 -17.93 3.31 11.44
C GLY A 325 -18.03 2.01 12.25
N GLN A 326 -19.13 1.80 12.99
CA GLN A 326 -19.37 0.54 13.70
C GLN A 326 -19.53 -0.66 12.75
N ALA A 327 -20.18 -0.48 11.60
CA ALA A 327 -20.34 -1.52 10.60
C ALA A 327 -18.98 -1.91 10.01
N ILE A 328 -18.19 -0.93 9.56
CA ILE A 328 -16.83 -1.13 9.04
C ILE A 328 -15.93 -1.80 10.08
N GLY A 329 -15.94 -1.36 11.35
CA GLY A 329 -15.13 -1.97 12.40
C GLY A 329 -15.53 -3.42 12.73
N LYS A 330 -16.82 -3.76 12.66
CA LYS A 330 -17.29 -5.16 12.78
C LYS A 330 -16.90 -6.00 11.57
N ALA A 331 -17.03 -5.44 10.37
CA ALA A 331 -16.63 -6.09 9.12
C ALA A 331 -15.14 -6.41 9.12
N ALA A 332 -14.29 -5.44 9.43
CA ALA A 332 -12.84 -5.60 9.50
C ALA A 332 -12.43 -6.76 10.44
N ARG A 333 -13.06 -6.87 11.62
CA ARG A 333 -12.82 -7.99 12.55
C ARG A 333 -13.18 -9.35 11.95
N LYS A 334 -14.37 -9.46 11.33
CA LYS A 334 -14.80 -10.73 10.72
C LYS A 334 -13.91 -11.11 9.54
N VAL A 335 -13.52 -10.14 8.71
CA VAL A 335 -12.61 -10.39 7.58
C VAL A 335 -11.23 -10.80 8.07
N ALA A 336 -10.72 -10.21 9.16
CA ALA A 336 -9.47 -10.63 9.80
C ALA A 336 -9.50 -12.09 10.29
N GLU A 337 -10.63 -12.52 10.87
CA GLU A 337 -10.80 -13.92 11.30
C GLU A 337 -10.77 -14.90 10.11
N ILE A 338 -11.30 -14.50 8.95
CA ILE A 338 -11.25 -15.27 7.70
C ILE A 338 -9.83 -15.26 7.13
N ALA A 339 -9.14 -14.11 7.17
CA ALA A 339 -7.79 -13.94 6.63
C ALA A 339 -6.73 -14.73 7.38
N LYS A 340 -6.88 -14.90 8.71
CA LYS A 340 -5.87 -15.52 9.57
C LYS A 340 -5.44 -16.95 9.14
N PRO A 341 -6.34 -17.92 8.92
CA PRO A 341 -5.93 -19.24 8.44
C PRO A 341 -5.32 -19.19 7.03
N ASP A 342 -5.84 -18.33 6.15
CA ASP A 342 -5.37 -18.20 4.77
C ASP A 342 -3.94 -17.65 4.71
N VAL A 343 -3.65 -16.60 5.48
CA VAL A 343 -2.29 -16.03 5.52
C VAL A 343 -1.30 -17.04 6.08
N GLN A 344 -1.65 -17.80 7.13
CA GLN A 344 -0.77 -18.84 7.67
C GLN A 344 -0.50 -19.95 6.65
N LYS A 345 -1.50 -20.35 5.86
CA LYS A 345 -1.35 -21.35 4.80
C LYS A 345 -0.44 -20.87 3.67
N VAL A 346 -0.66 -19.64 3.18
CA VAL A 346 0.17 -19.05 2.13
C VAL A 346 1.60 -18.83 2.64
N TRP A 347 1.74 -18.30 3.86
CA TRP A 347 3.04 -18.09 4.51
C TRP A 347 3.85 -19.38 4.65
N ASN A 348 3.24 -20.46 5.12
CA ASN A 348 3.93 -21.76 5.24
C ASN A 348 4.36 -22.33 3.88
N THR A 349 3.59 -22.05 2.83
CA THR A 349 3.96 -22.43 1.45
C THR A 349 5.19 -21.65 0.98
N VAL A 350 5.18 -20.33 1.15
CA VAL A 350 6.27 -19.44 0.74
C VAL A 350 7.54 -19.66 1.58
N LYS A 351 7.43 -19.87 2.89
CA LYS A 351 8.56 -20.19 3.79
C LYS A 351 9.33 -21.45 3.38
N ASN A 352 8.66 -22.39 2.69
CA ASN A 352 9.27 -23.63 2.19
C ASN A 352 9.92 -23.42 0.80
N VAL A 353 9.37 -22.50 -0.01
CA VAL A 353 9.92 -22.11 -1.32
C VAL A 353 11.11 -21.15 -1.15
N GLY A 354 11.07 -20.18 -0.24
CA GLY A 354 12.17 -19.26 0.05
C GLY A 354 13.44 -19.99 0.51
N ARG A 355 13.30 -21.02 1.37
CA ARG A 355 14.41 -21.93 1.72
C ARG A 355 14.98 -22.68 0.51
N SER A 356 14.17 -22.93 -0.51
CA SER A 356 14.57 -23.60 -1.74
C SER A 356 15.18 -22.64 -2.77
N ILE A 357 14.91 -21.33 -2.70
CA ILE A 357 15.58 -20.31 -3.52
C ILE A 357 16.96 -19.98 -2.93
N VAL A 358 17.08 -19.88 -1.60
CA VAL A 358 18.38 -19.78 -0.89
C VAL A 358 19.30 -20.97 -1.26
N ASN A 359 18.72 -22.16 -1.40
CA ASN A 359 19.43 -23.35 -1.86
C ASN A 359 19.47 -23.49 -3.39
N GLY A 360 18.55 -22.88 -4.13
CA GLY A 360 18.43 -22.90 -5.59
C GLY A 360 19.53 -22.11 -6.27
N VAL A 361 19.92 -20.99 -5.65
CA VAL A 361 21.13 -20.24 -6.02
C VAL A 361 22.40 -21.08 -5.80
N LYS A 362 22.44 -21.96 -4.79
CA LYS A 362 23.57 -22.88 -4.56
C LYS A 362 23.53 -24.16 -5.42
N SER A 363 22.35 -24.65 -5.82
CA SER A 363 22.18 -25.98 -6.43
C SER A 363 22.02 -25.97 -7.95
N PHE A 364 21.70 -24.84 -8.58
CA PHE A 364 21.78 -24.74 -10.04
C PHE A 364 23.26 -24.74 -10.53
N LEU A 365 24.19 -24.26 -9.69
CA LEU A 365 25.63 -24.23 -9.99
C LEU A 365 26.36 -25.56 -9.74
N SER A 366 25.87 -26.45 -8.87
CA SER A 366 26.47 -27.78 -8.68
C SER A 366 26.07 -28.78 -9.77
N TRP A 367 25.06 -28.47 -10.59
CA TRP A 367 24.65 -29.32 -11.72
C TRP A 367 25.30 -28.89 -13.05
N PHE A 368 25.86 -27.68 -13.14
CA PHE A 368 26.51 -27.18 -14.36
C PHE A 368 28.04 -27.38 -14.39
N PHE A 369 28.63 -27.83 -13.27
CA PHE A 369 30.06 -28.14 -13.16
C PHE A 369 30.38 -29.59 -12.75
N ASP A 370 29.42 -30.52 -12.90
CA ASP A 370 29.66 -31.97 -12.92
C ASP A 370 29.19 -32.59 -14.24
#